data_AF-T1H4Y3-F1
#
_entry.id   AF-T1H4Y3-F1
#
_cell.length_a   1.000
_cell.length_b   1.000
_cell.length_c   1.000
_cell.angle_alpha   90.00
_cell.angle_beta   90.00
_cell.angle_gamma   90.00
#
_symmetry.space_group_name_H-M   'P 1'
#
loop_
_entity.id
_entity.type
_entity.pdbx_description
1 polymer ?
#
loop_
_entity_poly.entity_id
_entity_poly.type
_entity_poly.pdbx_seq_one_letter_code
_entity_poly.pdbx_strand_id
1 'polypeptide(L)'
;MINFEFGFENEFCDGAGVGKGRTIAGIIYENYLKGRKKALWISVSNDLKYDAERDLCDIGASVIFSTYSALIGESNNKTGKYKSRLKQILQWCGEDFDGCIVFDECHKAKNLCPVGSSKPTKTGKTVLELQKKLPRARVVYASATGASEPKNMAYMVRLGMWGPGTPFQTFNDFIMAVEKRGVGAMEIVAMDMKLRGMYIARQLSFHGVTFKIEEVTLSKEFKRIYDQSVELWVEAMQMFTEAAELIDAESRMKKTMWGQFWSSHQRFFKYLCIAAKVNHVVTIAREAIKYGKCVVIGLQSTGEARTLEQLERDDGELSDFVSTAK
;
A
#
# COMPACT_ATOMS: atom_id res chain seq x y z
N MET A 1 34.00 7.33 -14.98
CA MET A 1 33.09 6.62 -15.91
C MET A 1 32.56 5.43 -15.13
N ILE A 2 31.42 5.57 -14.46
CA ILE A 2 30.90 4.53 -13.55
C ILE A 2 30.02 3.62 -14.41
N ASN A 3 30.55 2.47 -14.80
CA ASN A 3 29.81 1.40 -15.44
C ASN A 3 28.90 0.75 -14.38
N PHE A 4 27.60 1.04 -14.44
CA PHE A 4 26.59 0.27 -13.72
C PHE A 4 26.05 -0.81 -14.65
N GLU A 5 26.56 -2.05 -14.51
CA GLU A 5 25.89 -3.23 -15.07
C GLU A 5 24.70 -3.58 -14.17
N PHE A 6 23.50 -3.13 -14.55
CA PHE A 6 22.26 -3.51 -13.86
C PHE A 6 21.84 -4.93 -14.27
N GLY A 7 21.83 -5.85 -13.30
CA GLY A 7 20.97 -7.05 -13.35
C GLY A 7 19.50 -6.62 -13.38
N PHE A 8 18.67 -7.30 -14.18
CA PHE A 8 17.36 -6.78 -14.64
C PHE A 8 16.14 -7.21 -13.79
N GLU A 9 16.34 -7.54 -12.51
CA GLU A 9 15.29 -7.97 -11.58
C GLU A 9 15.50 -7.32 -10.22
N ASN A 10 14.94 -6.11 -10.01
CA ASN A 10 15.29 -5.25 -8.87
C ASN A 10 14.07 -4.84 -8.04
N GLU A 11 14.24 -4.84 -6.72
CA GLU A 11 13.35 -4.23 -5.73
C GLU A 11 13.93 -2.88 -5.26
N PHE A 12 13.14 -1.81 -5.42
CA PHE A 12 13.42 -0.48 -4.91
C PHE A 12 12.61 -0.24 -3.65
N CYS A 13 13.29 -0.12 -2.52
CA CYS A 13 12.72 0.18 -1.21
C CYS A 13 13.15 1.57 -0.73
N ASP A 14 12.91 2.58 -1.55
CA ASP A 14 13.25 3.94 -1.19
C ASP A 14 12.12 4.61 -0.41
N GLY A 15 12.50 5.39 0.62
CA GLY A 15 11.56 6.26 1.33
C GLY A 15 10.79 7.18 0.36
N ALA A 16 9.58 7.56 0.73
CA ALA A 16 8.83 8.56 -0.05
C ALA A 16 9.68 9.84 -0.21
N GLY A 17 9.67 10.43 -1.41
CA GLY A 17 10.44 11.65 -1.71
C GLY A 17 11.86 11.45 -2.24
N VAL A 18 12.37 10.22 -2.36
CA VAL A 18 13.72 9.93 -2.95
C VAL A 18 13.74 10.06 -4.49
N GLY A 19 12.59 10.28 -5.13
CA GLY A 19 12.48 10.41 -6.58
C GLY A 19 12.31 9.08 -7.33
N LYS A 20 11.66 8.08 -6.70
CA LYS A 20 11.36 6.76 -7.31
C LYS A 20 10.77 6.87 -8.72
N GLY A 21 9.80 7.77 -8.93
CA GLY A 21 9.20 8.01 -10.25
C GLY A 21 10.22 8.40 -11.32
N ARG A 22 11.21 9.24 -10.98
CA ARG A 22 12.30 9.60 -11.92
C ARG A 22 13.23 8.42 -12.19
N THR A 23 13.54 7.62 -11.16
CA THR A 23 14.34 6.40 -11.33
C THR A 23 13.61 5.40 -12.24
N ILE A 24 12.32 5.18 -12.03
CA ILE A 24 11.47 4.33 -12.87
C ILE A 24 11.47 4.82 -14.32
N ALA A 25 11.24 6.12 -14.54
CA ALA A 25 11.30 6.71 -15.88
C ALA A 25 12.67 6.50 -16.55
N GLY A 26 13.76 6.66 -15.81
CA GLY A 26 15.12 6.37 -16.27
C GLY A 26 15.32 4.91 -16.70
N ILE A 27 14.78 3.95 -15.93
CA ILE A 27 14.83 2.51 -16.27
C ILE A 27 14.05 2.23 -17.56
N ILE A 28 12.86 2.82 -17.71
CA ILE A 28 12.05 2.68 -18.93
C ILE A 28 12.80 3.26 -20.13
N TYR A 29 13.40 4.45 -19.98
CA TYR A 29 14.15 5.10 -21.03
C TYR A 29 15.40 4.30 -21.44
N GLU A 30 16.13 3.72 -20.49
CA GLU A 30 17.27 2.84 -20.79
C GLU A 30 16.82 1.62 -21.61
N ASN A 31 15.69 1.01 -21.25
CA ASN A 31 15.12 -0.10 -22.02
C ASN A 31 14.72 0.34 -23.43
N TYR A 32 14.15 1.54 -23.57
CA TYR A 32 13.86 2.14 -24.87
C TYR A 32 15.12 2.29 -25.74
N LEU A 33 16.23 2.77 -25.18
CA LEU A 33 17.51 2.89 -25.89
C LEU A 33 18.07 1.52 -26.30
N LYS A 34 17.81 0.47 -25.50
CA LYS A 34 18.14 -0.93 -25.80
C LYS A 34 17.17 -1.60 -26.78
N GLY A 35 16.29 -0.84 -27.44
CA GLY A 35 15.36 -1.33 -28.46
C GLY A 35 14.01 -1.83 -27.93
N ARG A 36 13.79 -1.84 -26.61
CA ARG A 36 12.55 -2.32 -25.99
C ARG A 36 11.57 -1.16 -25.89
N LYS A 37 10.69 -1.05 -26.89
CA LYS A 37 9.84 0.14 -27.09
C LYS A 37 8.53 0.15 -26.31
N LYS A 38 8.22 -0.93 -25.58
CA LYS A 38 6.98 -1.06 -24.79
C LYS A 38 7.30 -1.22 -23.30
N ALA A 39 6.53 -0.56 -22.45
CA ALA A 39 6.58 -0.76 -21.00
C ALA A 39 5.18 -0.75 -20.35
N LEU A 40 5.07 -1.40 -19.19
CA LEU A 40 3.90 -1.35 -18.32
C LEU A 40 4.28 -0.66 -17.02
N TRP A 41 3.50 0.34 -16.59
CA TRP A 41 3.60 0.95 -15.27
C TRP A 41 2.30 0.70 -14.51
N ILE A 42 2.36 -0.15 -13.49
CA ILE A 42 1.24 -0.45 -12.60
C ILE A 42 1.45 0.31 -11.29
N SER A 43 0.52 1.18 -10.90
CA SER A 43 0.61 1.95 -9.64
C SER A 43 -0.69 1.92 -8.84
N VAL A 44 -0.68 2.56 -7.67
CA VAL A 44 -1.83 2.68 -6.76
C VAL A 44 -2.80 3.78 -7.14
N SER A 45 -2.29 4.90 -7.64
CA SER A 45 -3.10 6.07 -8.01
C SER A 45 -2.85 6.48 -9.45
N ASN A 46 -3.78 7.26 -9.98
CA ASN A 46 -3.66 7.88 -11.30
C ASN A 46 -2.88 9.20 -11.25
N ASP A 47 -2.46 9.67 -10.07
CA ASP A 47 -1.88 11.01 -9.89
C ASP A 47 -0.62 11.21 -10.76
N LEU A 48 0.15 10.14 -10.96
CA LEU A 48 1.35 10.13 -11.78
C LEU A 48 1.11 9.70 -13.23
N LYS A 49 -0.12 9.32 -13.58
CA LYS A 49 -0.45 8.72 -14.88
C LYS A 49 -0.12 9.67 -16.03
N TYR A 50 -0.72 10.87 -16.00
CA TYR A 50 -0.65 11.79 -17.13
C TYR A 50 0.76 12.32 -17.35
N ASP A 51 1.47 12.62 -16.25
CA ASP A 51 2.87 13.06 -16.33
C ASP A 51 3.78 11.92 -16.83
N ALA A 52 3.62 10.70 -16.32
CA ALA A 52 4.41 9.56 -16.79
C ALA A 52 4.12 9.19 -18.25
N GLU A 53 2.85 9.19 -18.67
CA GLU A 53 2.46 8.89 -20.05
C GLU A 53 2.97 9.95 -21.01
N ARG A 54 2.83 11.25 -20.69
CA ARG A 54 3.34 12.35 -21.52
C ARG A 54 4.86 12.24 -21.69
N ASP A 55 5.59 12.24 -20.59
CA ASP A 55 7.06 12.32 -20.61
C ASP A 55 7.68 11.08 -21.31
N LEU A 56 7.06 9.90 -21.16
CA LEU A 56 7.53 8.68 -21.83
C LEU A 56 7.08 8.58 -23.29
N CYS A 57 5.95 9.19 -23.65
CA CYS A 57 5.50 9.27 -25.05
C CYS A 57 6.39 10.21 -25.87
N ASP A 58 6.81 11.35 -25.28
CA ASP A 58 7.68 12.33 -25.95
C ASP A 58 9.03 11.74 -26.37
N ILE A 59 9.54 10.75 -25.62
CA ILE A 59 10.77 10.02 -25.93
C ILE A 59 10.54 8.78 -26.80
N GLY A 60 9.31 8.57 -27.28
CA GLY A 60 8.91 7.49 -28.18
C GLY A 60 8.66 6.13 -27.51
N ALA A 61 8.70 6.05 -26.18
CA ALA A 61 8.38 4.81 -25.46
C ALA A 61 6.86 4.66 -25.33
N SER A 62 6.31 3.56 -25.82
CA SER A 62 4.89 3.27 -25.65
C SER A 62 4.66 2.66 -24.27
N VAL A 63 3.96 3.38 -23.41
CA VAL A 63 3.72 2.96 -22.02
C VAL A 63 2.23 2.82 -21.77
N ILE A 64 1.83 1.70 -21.18
CA ILE A 64 0.51 1.60 -20.56
C ILE A 64 0.67 1.86 -19.08
N PHE A 65 0.01 2.93 -18.61
CA PHE A 65 -0.20 3.14 -17.19
C PHE A 65 -1.54 2.54 -16.77
N SER A 66 -1.55 1.77 -15.68
CA SER A 66 -2.77 1.16 -15.14
C SER A 66 -2.72 1.13 -13.62
N THR A 67 -3.85 1.34 -12.95
CA THR A 67 -3.91 1.10 -11.51
C THR A 67 -4.06 -0.39 -11.21
N TYR A 68 -3.68 -0.82 -10.00
CA TYR A 68 -3.99 -2.18 -9.54
C TYR A 68 -5.48 -2.50 -9.58
N SER A 69 -6.34 -1.53 -9.25
CA SER A 69 -7.81 -1.67 -9.29
C SER A 69 -8.32 -1.82 -10.72
N ALA A 70 -7.78 -1.04 -11.67
CA ALA A 70 -8.13 -1.20 -13.08
C ALA A 70 -7.64 -2.55 -13.65
N LEU A 71 -6.48 -3.02 -13.23
CA LEU A 71 -5.87 -4.27 -13.69
C LEU A 71 -6.75 -5.50 -13.37
N ILE A 72 -7.40 -5.50 -12.20
CA ILE A 72 -8.32 -6.56 -11.78
C ILE A 72 -9.75 -6.41 -12.34
N GLY A 73 -10.00 -5.33 -13.10
CA GLY A 73 -11.29 -5.01 -13.69
C GLY A 73 -11.75 -6.06 -14.70
N GLU A 74 -13.00 -6.48 -14.58
CA GLU A 74 -13.68 -7.35 -15.52
C GLU A 74 -14.72 -6.57 -16.32
N SER A 75 -14.93 -6.96 -17.58
CA SER A 75 -15.96 -6.35 -18.41
C SER A 75 -17.30 -7.05 -18.14
N ASN A 76 -18.32 -6.29 -17.78
CA ASN A 76 -19.70 -6.79 -17.67
C ASN A 76 -20.34 -7.06 -19.04
N ASN A 77 -19.69 -6.65 -20.13
CA ASN A 77 -20.25 -6.73 -21.47
C ASN A 77 -19.93 -8.09 -22.11
N LYS A 78 -20.92 -8.99 -22.16
CA LYS A 78 -20.77 -10.36 -22.69
C LYS A 78 -20.34 -10.42 -24.16
N THR A 79 -20.57 -9.35 -24.92
CA THR A 79 -20.23 -9.19 -26.34
C THR A 79 -18.89 -8.50 -26.58
N GLY A 80 -18.23 -7.99 -25.53
CA GLY A 80 -16.92 -7.34 -25.67
C GLY A 80 -15.83 -8.33 -26.05
N LYS A 81 -14.97 -7.95 -27.00
CA LYS A 81 -13.80 -8.75 -27.45
C LYS A 81 -12.90 -9.20 -26.29
N TYR A 82 -12.88 -8.44 -25.19
CA TYR A 82 -12.07 -8.71 -24.01
C TYR A 82 -12.92 -8.83 -22.75
N LYS A 83 -12.73 -9.94 -22.02
CA LYS A 83 -13.43 -10.23 -20.78
C LYS A 83 -12.81 -9.57 -19.54
N SER A 84 -11.52 -9.20 -19.58
CA SER A 84 -10.82 -8.56 -18.46
C SER A 84 -9.78 -7.55 -18.95
N ARG A 85 -9.43 -6.59 -18.09
CA ARG A 85 -8.38 -5.61 -18.37
C ARG A 85 -7.02 -6.28 -18.54
N LEU A 86 -6.69 -7.28 -17.72
CA LEU A 86 -5.48 -8.09 -17.88
C LEU A 86 -5.34 -8.64 -19.30
N LYS A 87 -6.42 -9.20 -19.89
CA LYS A 87 -6.36 -9.76 -21.26
C LYS A 87 -6.08 -8.69 -22.32
N GLN A 88 -6.61 -7.47 -22.15
CA GLN A 88 -6.31 -6.35 -23.03
C GLN A 88 -4.83 -5.99 -22.98
N ILE A 89 -4.28 -5.89 -21.77
CA ILE A 89 -2.87 -5.56 -21.54
C ILE A 89 -1.98 -6.65 -22.13
N LEU A 90 -2.28 -7.93 -21.90
CA LEU A 90 -1.52 -9.05 -22.46
C LEU A 90 -1.53 -9.04 -23.99
N GLN A 91 -2.68 -8.74 -24.62
CA GLN A 91 -2.71 -8.60 -26.07
C GLN A 91 -1.85 -7.42 -26.56
N TRP A 92 -1.91 -6.27 -25.89
CA TRP A 92 -1.09 -5.12 -26.27
C TRP A 92 0.41 -5.42 -26.15
N CYS A 93 0.79 -6.17 -25.11
CA CYS A 93 2.16 -6.65 -24.92
C CYS A 93 2.59 -7.51 -26.11
N GLY A 94 1.74 -8.48 -26.49
CA GLY A 94 2.06 -9.51 -27.47
C GLY A 94 2.87 -10.66 -26.85
N GLU A 95 3.04 -11.74 -27.60
CA GLU A 95 3.73 -12.95 -27.12
C GLU A 95 5.24 -12.73 -26.90
N ASP A 96 5.84 -11.85 -27.71
CA ASP A 96 7.26 -11.50 -27.67
C ASP A 96 7.58 -10.30 -26.79
N PHE A 97 6.72 -9.94 -25.85
CA PHE A 97 6.99 -8.80 -24.97
C PHE A 97 8.22 -9.06 -24.10
N ASP A 98 9.28 -8.27 -24.31
CA ASP A 98 10.51 -8.27 -23.52
C ASP A 98 10.75 -6.91 -22.82
N GLY A 99 9.74 -6.06 -22.82
CA GLY A 99 9.74 -4.74 -22.21
C GLY A 99 9.82 -4.75 -20.70
N CYS A 100 9.79 -3.55 -20.11
CA CYS A 100 9.81 -3.38 -18.66
C CYS A 100 8.39 -3.38 -18.09
N ILE A 101 8.18 -4.09 -16.98
CA ILE A 101 6.98 -4.05 -16.14
C ILE A 101 7.40 -3.47 -14.80
N VAL A 102 6.81 -2.35 -14.44
CA VAL A 102 7.05 -1.67 -13.18
C VAL A 102 5.82 -1.87 -12.31
N PHE A 103 6.02 -2.48 -11.15
CA PHE A 103 5.04 -2.52 -10.08
C PHE A 103 5.41 -1.46 -9.05
N ASP A 104 4.77 -0.30 -9.14
CA ASP A 104 4.95 0.84 -8.25
C ASP A 104 3.99 0.77 -7.06
N GLU A 105 4.48 1.09 -5.87
CA GLU A 105 3.85 0.77 -4.58
C GLU A 105 3.35 -0.68 -4.50
N CYS A 106 4.23 -1.61 -4.89
CA CYS A 106 3.90 -3.03 -5.07
C CYS A 106 3.50 -3.77 -3.79
N HIS A 107 3.67 -3.16 -2.61
CA HIS A 107 3.16 -3.67 -1.35
C HIS A 107 1.64 -3.94 -1.37
N LYS A 108 0.87 -3.37 -2.31
CA LYS A 108 -0.54 -3.75 -2.53
C LYS A 108 -0.75 -5.20 -2.97
N ALA A 109 0.27 -5.84 -3.55
CA ALA A 109 0.22 -7.25 -3.96
C ALA A 109 0.64 -8.23 -2.85
N LYS A 110 0.99 -7.75 -1.64
CA LYS A 110 1.54 -8.57 -0.55
C LYS A 110 0.64 -9.71 -0.06
N ASN A 111 -0.68 -9.54 -0.15
CA ASN A 111 -1.67 -10.50 0.34
C ASN A 111 -1.94 -11.64 -0.67
N LEU A 112 -0.89 -12.20 -1.25
CA LEU A 112 -0.94 -13.38 -2.11
C LEU A 112 -0.89 -14.69 -1.29
N CYS A 113 -0.18 -14.67 -0.15
CA CYS A 113 -0.15 -15.76 0.83
C CYS A 113 -0.66 -15.21 2.17
N PRO A 114 -1.97 -15.01 2.33
CA PRO A 114 -2.48 -14.38 3.53
C PRO A 114 -2.37 -15.33 4.74
N VAL A 115 -2.30 -14.76 5.94
CA VAL A 115 -2.19 -15.53 7.18
C VAL A 115 -3.54 -16.18 7.51
N GLY A 116 -3.54 -17.48 7.81
CA GLY A 116 -4.75 -18.24 8.15
C GLY A 116 -5.50 -18.81 6.93
N SER A 117 -6.81 -18.97 7.04
CA SER A 117 -7.69 -19.60 6.03
C SER A 117 -8.24 -18.63 4.96
N SER A 118 -7.70 -17.42 4.88
CA SER A 118 -8.18 -16.39 3.97
C SER A 118 -7.69 -16.64 2.52
N LYS A 119 -8.49 -16.23 1.54
CA LYS A 119 -8.15 -16.43 0.11
C LYS A 119 -7.18 -15.34 -0.36
N PRO A 120 -6.24 -15.65 -1.28
CA PRO A 120 -5.37 -14.65 -1.86
C PRO A 120 -6.15 -13.54 -2.56
N THR A 121 -5.68 -12.31 -2.44
CA THR A 121 -6.31 -11.15 -3.09
C THR A 121 -6.33 -11.28 -4.61
N LYS A 122 -7.37 -10.73 -5.25
CA LYS A 122 -7.46 -10.69 -6.71
C LYS A 122 -6.25 -9.96 -7.31
N THR A 123 -5.85 -8.84 -6.69
CA THR A 123 -4.66 -8.08 -7.06
C THR A 123 -3.39 -8.93 -7.07
N GLY A 124 -3.08 -9.62 -5.96
CA GLY A 124 -1.89 -10.49 -5.90
C GLY A 124 -1.91 -11.59 -6.97
N LYS A 125 -3.07 -12.23 -7.20
CA LYS A 125 -3.21 -13.26 -8.24
C LYS A 125 -2.98 -12.70 -9.65
N THR A 126 -3.56 -11.55 -9.97
CA THR A 126 -3.44 -10.92 -11.28
C THR A 126 -2.01 -10.43 -11.55
N VAL A 127 -1.32 -9.89 -10.55
CA VAL A 127 0.10 -9.52 -10.65
C VAL A 127 0.97 -10.77 -10.91
N LEU A 128 0.72 -11.87 -10.21
CA LEU A 128 1.42 -13.12 -10.46
C LEU A 128 1.12 -13.69 -11.86
N GLU A 129 -0.15 -13.67 -12.28
CA GLU A 129 -0.57 -14.14 -13.60
C GLU A 129 0.07 -13.34 -14.73
N LEU A 130 0.13 -12.01 -14.60
CA LEU A 130 0.79 -11.12 -15.57
C LEU A 130 2.27 -11.51 -15.76
N GLN A 131 3.00 -11.70 -14.66
CA GLN A 131 4.42 -12.10 -14.71
C GLN A 131 4.61 -13.47 -15.36
N LYS A 132 3.73 -14.43 -15.08
CA LYS A 132 3.77 -15.78 -15.69
C LYS A 132 3.48 -15.75 -17.18
N LYS A 133 2.56 -14.89 -17.62
CA LYS A 133 2.18 -14.76 -19.03
C LYS A 133 3.17 -13.96 -19.87
N LEU A 134 4.04 -13.16 -19.24
CA LEU A 134 5.08 -12.37 -19.89
C LEU A 134 6.47 -12.79 -19.38
N PRO A 135 6.94 -14.01 -19.68
CA PRO A 135 8.16 -14.55 -19.10
C PRO A 135 9.44 -13.80 -19.49
N ARG A 136 9.48 -13.18 -20.68
CA ARG A 136 10.64 -12.40 -21.15
C ARG A 136 10.64 -10.95 -20.65
N ALA A 137 9.57 -10.51 -20.01
CA ALA A 137 9.49 -9.17 -19.45
C ALA A 137 10.52 -8.99 -18.34
N ARG A 138 11.02 -7.76 -18.20
CA ARG A 138 11.86 -7.35 -17.08
C ARG A 138 10.98 -6.74 -16.01
N VAL A 139 11.18 -7.11 -14.75
CA VAL A 139 10.27 -6.68 -13.68
C VAL A 139 11.02 -5.83 -12.66
N VAL A 140 10.44 -4.68 -12.36
CA VAL A 140 10.89 -3.77 -11.31
C VAL A 140 9.80 -3.71 -10.25
N TYR A 141 10.15 -4.02 -9.01
CA TYR A 141 9.28 -3.86 -7.85
C TYR A 141 9.67 -2.58 -7.13
N ALA A 142 8.82 -1.58 -7.10
CA ALA A 142 9.07 -0.33 -6.39
C ALA A 142 8.08 -0.19 -5.23
N SER A 143 8.58 0.03 -4.02
CA SER A 143 7.77 0.19 -2.81
C SER A 143 8.46 1.12 -1.83
N ALA A 144 7.71 1.90 -1.04
CA ALA A 144 8.31 2.64 0.07
C ALA A 144 8.59 1.76 1.29
N THR A 145 7.82 0.68 1.42
CA THR A 145 7.94 -0.29 2.49
C THR A 145 8.59 -1.53 1.92
N GLY A 146 9.77 -1.88 2.42
CA GLY A 146 10.37 -3.18 2.08
C GLY A 146 9.54 -4.33 2.56
N ALA A 147 9.88 -5.53 2.11
CA ALA A 147 9.30 -6.76 2.63
C ALA A 147 9.56 -6.91 4.13
N SER A 148 8.71 -6.29 4.97
CA SER A 148 8.82 -6.34 6.43
C SER A 148 8.70 -7.76 6.97
N GLU A 149 7.99 -8.62 6.23
CA GLU A 149 7.85 -10.04 6.51
C GLU A 149 8.15 -10.82 5.23
N PRO A 150 8.86 -11.96 5.30
CA PRO A 150 9.16 -12.80 4.15
C PRO A 150 7.91 -13.17 3.34
N LYS A 151 6.77 -13.39 4.00
CA LYS A 151 5.49 -13.75 3.34
C LYS A 151 5.01 -12.68 2.36
N ASN A 152 5.34 -11.41 2.62
CA ASN A 152 4.95 -10.30 1.76
C ASN A 152 5.71 -10.29 0.44
N MET A 153 6.74 -11.13 0.26
CA MET A 153 7.52 -11.24 -0.97
C MET A 153 6.90 -12.18 -2.00
N ALA A 154 5.81 -12.89 -1.69
CA ALA A 154 5.27 -13.96 -2.52
C ALA A 154 5.02 -13.57 -4.00
N TYR A 155 4.71 -12.31 -4.27
CA TYR A 155 4.48 -11.81 -5.63
C TYR A 155 5.78 -11.45 -6.39
N MET A 156 6.92 -11.36 -5.69
CA MET A 156 8.23 -11.00 -6.22
C MET A 156 8.97 -12.22 -6.81
N VAL A 157 8.26 -13.01 -7.60
CA VAL A 157 8.76 -14.29 -8.14
C VAL A 157 9.93 -14.13 -9.11
N ARG A 158 10.19 -12.90 -9.58
CA ARG A 158 11.28 -12.58 -10.48
C ARG A 158 12.58 -12.23 -9.74
N LEU A 159 12.65 -12.26 -8.42
CA LEU A 159 13.92 -12.03 -7.72
C LEU A 159 14.83 -13.26 -7.72
N GLY A 160 14.39 -14.40 -8.26
CA GLY A 160 15.22 -15.61 -8.33
C GLY A 160 15.56 -16.23 -6.97
N MET A 161 14.79 -15.89 -5.92
CA MET A 161 15.00 -16.41 -4.56
C MET A 161 14.42 -17.81 -4.36
N TRP A 162 13.48 -18.21 -5.21
CA TRP A 162 12.89 -19.55 -5.24
C TRP A 162 12.50 -19.91 -6.68
N GLY A 163 12.26 -21.20 -6.92
CA GLY A 163 11.91 -21.76 -8.22
C GLY A 163 13.08 -22.53 -8.86
N PRO A 164 12.93 -22.90 -10.15
CA PRO A 164 13.90 -23.70 -10.87
C PRO A 164 15.30 -23.10 -10.84
N GLY A 165 16.31 -23.90 -10.52
CA GLY A 165 17.71 -23.46 -10.44
C GLY A 165 18.11 -22.77 -9.14
N THR A 166 17.21 -22.69 -8.15
CA THR A 166 17.48 -22.13 -6.83
C THR A 166 17.50 -23.21 -5.75
N PRO A 167 18.09 -22.95 -4.56
CA PRO A 167 18.03 -23.88 -3.42
C PRO A 167 16.62 -24.15 -2.89
N PHE A 168 15.66 -23.27 -3.21
CA PHE A 168 14.27 -23.35 -2.73
C PHE A 168 13.33 -23.62 -3.90
N GLN A 169 12.80 -24.84 -4.02
CA GLN A 169 11.93 -25.20 -5.15
C GLN A 169 10.63 -24.41 -5.15
N THR A 170 10.06 -24.15 -3.98
CA THR A 170 8.83 -23.39 -3.80
C THR A 170 9.01 -22.21 -2.85
N PHE A 171 8.09 -21.25 -2.94
CA PHE A 171 8.04 -20.13 -1.99
C PHE A 171 7.87 -20.61 -0.53
N ASN A 172 7.12 -21.70 -0.31
CA ASN A 172 6.94 -22.23 1.04
C ASN A 172 8.25 -22.77 1.63
N ASP A 173 9.09 -23.41 0.81
CA ASP A 173 10.41 -23.90 1.25
C ASP A 173 11.30 -22.73 1.69
N PHE A 174 11.27 -21.64 0.92
CA PHE A 174 11.97 -20.40 1.25
C PHE A 174 11.47 -19.80 2.56
N ILE A 175 10.15 -19.64 2.72
CA ILE A 175 9.54 -19.09 3.95
C ILE A 175 9.89 -19.92 5.17
N MET A 176 9.73 -21.25 5.09
CA MET A 176 10.04 -22.14 6.21
C MET A 176 11.51 -22.02 6.64
N ALA A 177 12.43 -21.89 5.68
CA ALA A 177 13.85 -21.75 5.98
C ALA A 177 14.18 -20.40 6.64
N VAL A 178 13.59 -19.31 6.16
CA VAL A 178 13.82 -17.96 6.70
C VAL A 178 13.15 -17.81 8.08
N GLU A 179 11.90 -18.22 8.24
CA GLU A 179 11.16 -18.11 9.51
C GLU A 179 11.80 -18.95 10.61
N LYS A 180 12.24 -20.18 10.31
CA LYS A 180 12.91 -21.05 11.29
C LYS A 180 14.19 -20.44 11.87
N ARG A 181 14.88 -19.62 11.08
CA ARG A 181 16.16 -18.98 11.45
C ARG A 181 15.99 -17.53 11.88
N GLY A 182 14.78 -16.99 11.81
CA GLY A 182 14.41 -15.66 12.28
C GLY A 182 15.15 -14.52 11.54
N VAL A 183 15.37 -13.43 12.28
CA VAL A 183 15.88 -12.16 11.74
C VAL A 183 17.25 -12.31 11.06
N GLY A 184 18.14 -13.14 11.61
CA GLY A 184 19.47 -13.34 11.02
C GLY A 184 19.44 -13.96 9.62
N ALA A 185 18.49 -14.86 9.33
CA ALA A 185 18.32 -15.36 7.96
C ALA A 185 17.76 -14.30 7.02
N MET A 186 16.87 -13.43 7.51
CA MET A 186 16.33 -12.33 6.72
C MET A 186 17.43 -11.30 6.38
N GLU A 187 18.37 -11.05 7.29
CA GLU A 187 19.53 -10.19 7.03
C GLU A 187 20.46 -10.77 5.96
N ILE A 188 20.69 -12.08 5.98
CA ILE A 188 21.47 -12.77 4.94
C ILE A 188 20.77 -12.66 3.58
N VAL A 189 19.45 -12.86 3.53
CA VAL A 189 18.66 -12.69 2.30
C VAL A 189 18.77 -11.26 1.79
N ALA A 190 18.60 -10.25 2.65
CA ALA A 190 18.72 -8.85 2.27
C ALA A 190 20.14 -8.50 1.79
N MET A 191 21.16 -9.08 2.42
CA MET A 191 22.57 -8.91 2.03
C MET A 191 22.84 -9.53 0.65
N ASP A 192 22.40 -10.76 0.40
CA ASP A 192 22.54 -11.44 -0.90
C ASP A 192 21.79 -10.67 -2.00
N MET A 193 20.58 -10.20 -1.73
CA MET A 193 19.82 -9.38 -2.67
C MET A 193 20.55 -8.06 -3.00
N LYS A 194 21.15 -7.40 -2.00
CA LYS A 194 21.96 -6.19 -2.22
C LYS A 194 23.23 -6.48 -3.04
N LEU A 195 23.96 -7.54 -2.69
CA LEU A 195 25.19 -7.93 -3.37
C LEU A 195 24.96 -8.28 -4.84
N ARG A 196 23.83 -8.91 -5.15
CA ARG A 196 23.42 -9.23 -6.53
C ARG A 196 22.84 -8.04 -7.30
N GLY A 197 22.72 -6.87 -6.66
CA GLY A 197 22.08 -5.69 -7.24
C GLY A 197 20.55 -5.78 -7.37
N MET A 198 19.94 -6.86 -6.87
CA MET A 198 18.50 -7.12 -6.91
C MET A 198 17.71 -6.28 -5.92
N TYR A 199 18.38 -5.62 -4.97
CA TYR A 199 17.73 -4.80 -3.96
C TYR A 199 18.48 -3.50 -3.71
N ILE A 200 17.76 -2.39 -3.87
CA ILE A 200 18.24 -1.05 -3.57
C ILE A 200 17.28 -0.44 -2.56
N ALA A 201 17.81 -0.03 -1.42
CA ALA A 201 17.06 0.74 -0.42
C ALA A 201 17.87 1.96 -0.04
N ARG A 202 17.41 3.14 -0.48
CA ARG A 202 17.98 4.43 -0.12
C ARG A 202 17.06 5.10 0.88
N GLN A 203 17.64 5.54 1.99
CA GLN A 203 16.95 6.39 2.94
C GLN A 203 17.29 7.85 2.63
N LEU A 204 16.29 8.73 2.75
CA LEU A 204 16.57 10.16 2.82
C LEU A 204 17.41 10.41 4.07
N SER A 205 18.41 11.27 3.92
CA SER A 205 19.14 11.76 5.07
C SER A 205 18.19 12.56 5.97
N PHE A 206 18.16 12.22 7.27
CA PHE A 206 17.49 13.05 8.28
C PHE A 206 18.31 14.29 8.67
N HIS A 207 19.33 14.64 7.89
CA HIS A 207 20.12 15.85 8.12
C HIS A 207 19.20 17.08 8.10
N GLY A 208 19.20 17.83 9.20
CA GLY A 208 18.32 18.99 9.39
C GLY A 208 16.90 18.65 9.86
N VAL A 209 16.57 17.38 10.11
CA VAL A 209 15.27 16.96 10.66
C VAL A 209 15.37 16.75 12.17
N THR A 210 14.51 17.41 12.92
CA THR A 210 14.40 17.25 14.38
C THR A 210 13.09 16.54 14.73
N PHE A 211 13.18 15.46 15.51
CA PHE A 211 12.02 14.74 16.02
C PHE A 211 11.79 15.10 17.49
N LYS A 212 10.53 15.38 17.84
CA LYS A 212 10.12 15.64 19.22
C LYS A 212 8.80 14.93 19.50
N ILE A 213 8.77 14.14 20.57
CA ILE A 213 7.53 13.57 21.11
C ILE A 213 7.02 14.55 22.17
N GLU A 214 5.78 15.02 22.00
CA GLU A 214 5.12 15.96 22.92
C GLU A 214 4.04 15.21 23.70
N GLU A 215 4.21 15.14 25.02
CA GLU A 215 3.20 14.57 25.91
C GLU A 215 2.20 15.65 26.33
N VAL A 216 0.94 15.49 25.94
CA VAL A 216 -0.12 16.47 26.22
C VAL A 216 -0.87 16.06 27.48
N THR A 217 -0.75 16.85 28.53
CA THR A 217 -1.47 16.62 29.78
C THR A 217 -2.97 16.92 29.62
N LEU A 218 -3.82 16.00 30.07
CA LEU A 218 -5.27 16.21 30.06
C LEU A 218 -5.69 17.28 31.09
N SER A 219 -6.47 18.27 30.63
CA SER A 219 -7.06 19.26 31.53
C SER A 219 -8.08 18.62 32.47
N LYS A 220 -8.32 19.23 33.64
CA LYS A 220 -9.36 18.76 34.58
C LYS A 220 -10.75 18.75 33.95
N GLU A 221 -11.04 19.74 33.11
CA GLU A 221 -12.29 19.81 32.35
C GLU A 221 -12.43 18.65 31.37
N PHE A 222 -11.35 18.32 30.65
CA PHE A 222 -11.37 17.22 29.70
C PHE A 222 -11.54 15.86 30.40
N LYS A 223 -10.90 15.66 31.57
CA LYS A 223 -11.12 14.48 32.40
C LYS A 223 -12.60 14.32 32.78
N ARG A 224 -13.24 15.42 33.22
CA ARG A 224 -14.68 15.41 33.52
C ARG A 224 -15.53 15.00 32.31
N ILE A 225 -15.25 15.54 31.12
CA ILE A 225 -15.96 15.17 29.88
C ILE A 225 -15.75 13.68 29.58
N TYR A 226 -14.53 13.18 29.75
CA TYR A 226 -14.22 11.77 29.54
C TYR A 226 -15.01 10.88 30.51
N ASP A 227 -15.00 11.19 31.80
CA ASP A 227 -15.70 10.42 32.84
C ASP A 227 -17.22 10.42 32.59
N GLN A 228 -17.81 11.58 32.30
CA GLN A 228 -19.23 11.70 31.92
C GLN A 228 -19.57 10.92 30.65
N SER A 229 -18.64 10.86 29.69
CA SER A 229 -18.84 10.06 28.50
C SER A 229 -18.84 8.56 28.81
N VAL A 230 -17.99 8.11 29.74
CA VAL A 230 -17.99 6.71 30.20
C VAL A 230 -19.32 6.37 30.86
N GLU A 231 -19.81 7.23 31.76
CA GLU A 231 -21.12 7.07 32.40
C GLU A 231 -22.24 6.90 31.37
N LEU A 232 -22.29 7.79 30.36
CA LEU A 232 -23.25 7.71 29.27
C LEU A 232 -23.20 6.38 28.50
N TRP A 233 -22.00 5.89 28.18
CA TRP A 233 -21.85 4.62 27.45
C TRP A 233 -22.22 3.40 28.30
N VAL A 234 -21.99 3.45 29.62
CA VAL A 234 -22.42 2.41 30.57
C VAL A 234 -23.95 2.39 30.67
N GLU A 235 -24.58 3.56 30.82
CA GLU A 235 -26.04 3.69 30.84
C GLU A 235 -26.66 3.19 29.54
N ALA A 236 -26.12 3.62 28.39
CA ALA A 236 -26.57 3.14 27.09
C ALA A 236 -26.47 1.62 26.97
N MET A 237 -25.38 1.00 27.46
CA MET A 237 -25.22 -0.45 27.46
C MET A 237 -26.31 -1.16 28.27
N GLN A 238 -26.67 -0.62 29.44
CA GLN A 238 -27.77 -1.14 30.27
C GLN A 238 -29.10 -1.06 29.50
N MET A 239 -29.42 0.10 28.94
CA MET A 239 -30.64 0.30 28.15
C MET A 239 -30.74 -0.62 26.94
N PHE A 240 -29.64 -0.83 26.20
CA PHE A 240 -29.62 -1.77 25.07
C PHE A 240 -29.79 -3.23 25.52
N THR A 241 -29.30 -3.57 26.71
CA THR A 241 -29.47 -4.91 27.29
C THR A 241 -30.93 -5.14 27.67
N GLU A 242 -31.53 -4.21 28.43
CA GLU A 242 -32.95 -4.27 28.82
C GLU A 242 -33.87 -4.29 27.60
N ALA A 243 -33.62 -3.42 26.60
CA ALA A 243 -34.40 -3.40 25.38
C ALA A 243 -34.32 -4.73 24.61
N ALA A 244 -33.14 -5.38 24.58
CA ALA A 244 -32.97 -6.66 23.93
C ALA A 244 -33.65 -7.82 24.68
N GLU A 245 -33.85 -7.71 25.99
CA GLU A 245 -34.62 -8.65 26.80
C GLU A 245 -36.13 -8.45 26.60
N LEU A 246 -36.60 -7.20 26.61
CA LEU A 246 -38.02 -6.86 26.43
C LEU A 246 -38.60 -7.31 25.09
N ILE A 247 -37.80 -7.27 24.02
CA ILE A 247 -38.22 -7.72 22.68
C ILE A 247 -37.93 -9.20 22.41
N ASP A 248 -37.43 -9.94 23.41
CA ASP A 248 -36.93 -11.31 23.26
C ASP A 248 -36.00 -11.48 22.05
N ALA A 249 -34.98 -10.62 21.95
CA ALA A 249 -34.21 -10.49 20.73
C ALA A 249 -33.42 -11.78 20.43
N GLU A 250 -33.63 -12.34 19.23
CA GLU A 250 -32.87 -13.48 18.74
C GLU A 250 -31.35 -13.23 18.76
N SER A 251 -30.58 -14.32 18.88
CA SER A 251 -29.12 -14.30 18.91
C SER A 251 -28.49 -13.50 17.75
N ARG A 252 -29.05 -13.59 16.55
CA ARG A 252 -28.57 -12.86 15.37
C ARG A 252 -28.77 -11.34 15.49
N MET A 253 -29.89 -10.90 16.07
CA MET A 253 -30.18 -9.49 16.30
C MET A 253 -29.24 -8.92 17.37
N LYS A 254 -29.07 -9.63 18.49
CA LYS A 254 -28.12 -9.26 19.56
C LYS A 254 -26.70 -9.11 19.02
N LYS A 255 -26.25 -10.05 18.17
CA LYS A 255 -24.92 -9.98 17.53
C LYS A 255 -24.74 -8.72 16.67
N THR A 256 -25.77 -8.36 15.89
CA THR A 256 -25.72 -7.19 15.00
C THR A 256 -25.73 -5.89 15.79
N MET A 257 -26.63 -5.79 16.77
CA MET A 257 -26.76 -4.66 17.69
C MET A 257 -25.45 -4.38 18.42
N TRP A 258 -24.88 -5.39 19.10
CA TRP A 258 -23.63 -5.23 19.83
C TRP A 258 -22.44 -4.93 18.91
N GLY A 259 -22.43 -5.46 17.69
CA GLY A 259 -21.44 -5.09 16.67
C GLY A 259 -21.45 -3.58 16.36
N GLN A 260 -22.63 -3.00 16.17
CA GLN A 260 -22.78 -1.56 15.92
C GLN A 260 -22.48 -0.71 17.17
N PHE A 261 -22.94 -1.17 18.34
CA PHE A 261 -22.67 -0.49 19.61
C PHE A 261 -21.18 -0.36 19.88
N TRP A 262 -20.43 -1.48 19.84
CA TRP A 262 -18.99 -1.47 20.12
C TRP A 262 -18.18 -0.74 19.04
N SER A 263 -18.60 -0.82 17.78
CA SER A 263 -18.00 -0.01 16.70
C SER A 263 -18.14 1.49 16.96
N SER A 264 -19.34 1.92 17.37
CA SER A 264 -19.63 3.33 17.68
C SER A 264 -18.88 3.80 18.93
N HIS A 265 -18.87 2.97 19.98
CA HIS A 265 -18.14 3.22 21.22
C HIS A 265 -16.64 3.43 20.97
N GLN A 266 -15.99 2.50 20.27
CA GLN A 266 -14.56 2.61 19.95
C GLN A 266 -14.25 3.88 19.15
N ARG A 267 -15.12 4.23 18.19
CA ARG A 267 -14.97 5.43 17.36
C ARG A 267 -15.11 6.70 18.19
N PHE A 268 -16.10 6.76 19.09
CA PHE A 268 -16.33 7.89 19.97
C PHE A 268 -15.10 8.20 20.83
N PHE A 269 -14.59 7.21 21.57
CA PHE A 269 -13.44 7.42 22.46
C PHE A 269 -12.14 7.72 21.69
N LYS A 270 -11.96 7.14 20.50
CA LYS A 270 -10.85 7.49 19.61
C LYS A 270 -10.87 8.99 19.27
N TYR A 271 -12.01 9.53 18.88
CA TYR A 271 -12.11 10.97 18.57
C TYR A 271 -11.99 11.85 19.79
N LEU A 272 -12.55 11.43 20.92
CA LEU A 272 -12.41 12.17 22.17
C LEU A 272 -10.91 12.32 22.51
N CYS A 273 -10.14 11.24 22.49
CA CYS A 273 -8.70 11.28 22.73
C CYS A 273 -7.91 12.13 21.70
N ILE A 274 -8.36 12.19 20.44
CA ILE A 274 -7.77 13.08 19.43
C ILE A 274 -8.09 14.54 19.76
N ALA A 275 -9.34 14.85 20.13
CA ALA A 275 -9.81 16.19 20.48
C ALA A 275 -9.01 16.80 21.63
N ALA A 276 -8.63 15.99 22.64
CA ALA A 276 -7.75 16.42 23.73
C ALA A 276 -6.42 17.03 23.26
N LYS A 277 -5.91 16.66 22.08
CA LYS A 277 -4.63 17.13 21.55
C LYS A 277 -4.76 18.36 20.66
N VAL A 278 -5.97 18.70 20.20
CA VAL A 278 -6.19 19.74 19.17
C VAL A 278 -5.65 21.09 19.60
N ASN A 279 -5.95 21.54 20.83
CA ASN A 279 -5.48 22.83 21.32
C ASN A 279 -3.95 22.92 21.32
N HIS A 280 -3.27 21.85 21.74
CA HIS A 280 -1.80 21.79 21.74
C HIS A 280 -1.22 21.86 20.33
N VAL A 281 -1.80 21.09 19.40
CA VAL A 281 -1.39 21.09 17.98
C VAL A 281 -1.59 22.47 17.35
N VAL A 282 -2.70 23.17 17.66
CA VAL A 282 -2.95 24.54 17.18
C VAL A 282 -1.89 25.52 17.68
N THR A 283 -1.48 25.41 18.93
CA THR A 283 -0.41 26.25 19.50
C THR A 283 0.91 26.02 18.76
N ILE A 284 1.35 24.76 18.61
CA ILE A 284 2.57 24.40 17.88
C ILE A 284 2.51 24.89 16.43
N ALA A 285 1.38 24.70 15.75
CA ALA A 285 1.19 25.11 14.36
C ALA A 285 1.31 26.63 14.21
N ARG A 286 0.67 27.41 15.10
CA ARG A 286 0.74 28.88 15.08
C ARG A 286 2.17 29.38 15.32
N GLU A 287 2.90 28.77 16.25
CA GLU A 287 4.31 29.10 16.47
C GLU A 287 5.17 28.80 15.25
N ALA A 288 5.01 27.62 14.64
CA ALA A 288 5.75 27.25 13.43
C ALA A 288 5.48 28.24 12.27
N ILE A 289 4.24 28.66 12.08
CA ILE A 289 3.86 29.66 11.07
C ILE A 289 4.52 31.02 11.35
N LYS A 290 4.60 31.46 12.61
CA LYS A 290 5.32 32.70 12.98
C LYS A 290 6.80 32.67 12.60
N TYR A 291 7.42 31.49 12.60
CA TYR A 291 8.79 31.27 12.13
C TYR A 291 8.89 31.06 10.61
N GLY A 292 7.83 31.33 9.84
CA GLY A 292 7.82 31.19 8.39
C GLY A 292 7.82 29.73 7.91
N LYS A 293 7.45 28.77 8.77
CA LYS A 293 7.40 27.34 8.40
C LYS A 293 6.04 26.97 7.82
N CYS A 294 6.01 25.98 6.92
CA CYS A 294 4.79 25.32 6.49
C CYS A 294 4.45 24.17 7.47
N VAL A 295 3.17 24.03 7.82
CA VAL A 295 2.70 23.02 8.77
C VAL A 295 1.86 21.98 8.04
N VAL A 296 2.22 20.71 8.23
CA VAL A 296 1.46 19.55 7.74
C VAL A 296 1.02 18.73 8.94
N ILE A 297 -0.29 18.46 9.05
CA ILE A 297 -0.87 17.68 10.14
C ILE A 297 -1.36 16.35 9.57
N GLY A 298 -0.69 15.26 9.93
CA GLY A 298 -1.11 13.91 9.57
C GLY A 298 -1.85 13.24 10.74
N LEU A 299 -3.09 12.82 10.51
CA LEU A 299 -3.82 11.96 11.44
C LEU A 299 -3.66 10.51 11.01
N GLN A 300 -2.82 9.74 11.70
CA GLN A 300 -2.70 8.30 11.47
C GLN A 300 -3.90 7.59 12.10
N SER A 301 -5.04 7.65 11.42
CA SER A 301 -6.19 6.86 11.78
C SER A 301 -6.09 5.52 11.04
N THR A 302 -6.45 4.41 11.69
CA THR A 302 -6.73 3.11 11.03
C THR A 302 -7.86 3.17 9.98
N GLY A 303 -8.33 4.37 9.62
CA GLY A 303 -9.28 4.64 8.55
C GLY A 303 -8.66 4.70 7.15
N GLU A 304 -7.40 4.28 6.95
CA GLU A 304 -6.83 4.06 5.61
C GLU A 304 -7.81 3.29 4.71
N ALA A 305 -8.50 2.27 5.24
CA ALA A 305 -9.51 1.53 4.50
C ALA A 305 -10.70 2.41 4.06
N ARG A 306 -11.13 3.36 4.88
CA ARG A 306 -12.28 4.24 4.60
C ARG A 306 -11.91 5.40 3.68
N THR A 307 -10.69 5.94 3.84
CA THR A 307 -10.13 6.93 2.91
C THR A 307 -9.86 6.30 1.55
N LEU A 308 -9.35 5.06 1.49
CA LEU A 308 -9.20 4.28 0.26
C LEU A 308 -10.57 3.96 -0.39
N GLU A 309 -11.58 3.54 0.36
CA GLU A 309 -12.95 3.33 -0.16
C GLU A 309 -13.56 4.60 -0.73
N GLN A 310 -13.27 5.76 -0.14
CA GLN A 310 -13.81 7.04 -0.62
C GLN A 310 -13.02 7.56 -1.83
N LEU A 311 -11.70 7.40 -1.85
CA LEU A 311 -10.85 7.63 -3.03
C LEU A 311 -11.23 6.74 -4.21
N GLU A 312 -11.63 5.49 -3.95
CA GLU A 312 -12.15 4.56 -4.98
C GLU A 312 -13.54 4.98 -5.48
N ARG A 313 -14.34 5.68 -4.67
CA ARG A 313 -15.65 6.22 -5.08
C ARG A 313 -15.55 7.51 -5.88
N ASP A 314 -14.62 8.39 -5.52
CA ASP A 314 -14.49 9.74 -6.06
C ASP A 314 -13.40 9.85 -7.14
N ASP A 315 -13.10 8.73 -7.83
CA ASP A 315 -12.17 8.63 -8.97
C ASP A 315 -10.76 9.23 -8.71
N GLY A 316 -10.33 9.22 -7.44
CA GLY A 316 -9.02 9.72 -7.00
C GLY A 316 -9.00 11.18 -6.54
N GLU A 317 -10.09 11.93 -6.61
CA GLU A 317 -10.13 13.32 -6.14
C GLU A 317 -10.76 13.44 -4.73
N LEU A 318 -10.02 14.05 -3.80
CA LEU A 318 -10.51 14.44 -2.49
C LEU A 318 -10.79 15.95 -2.51
N SER A 319 -12.04 16.32 -2.77
CA SER A 319 -12.46 17.73 -2.77
C SER A 319 -12.67 18.31 -1.37
N ASP A 320 -12.74 17.46 -0.34
CA ASP A 320 -13.02 17.86 1.04
C ASP A 320 -12.44 16.90 2.09
N PHE A 321 -12.46 17.28 3.37
CA PHE A 321 -11.92 16.46 4.46
C PHE A 321 -12.73 15.15 4.63
N VAL A 322 -12.08 14.00 4.41
CA VAL A 322 -12.72 12.68 4.68
C VAL A 322 -12.74 12.43 6.17
N SER A 323 -13.86 12.81 6.77
CA SER A 323 -14.19 12.43 8.14
C SER A 323 -14.43 10.92 8.22
N THR A 324 -13.68 10.23 9.07
CA THR A 324 -13.96 8.83 9.41
C THR A 324 -15.25 8.67 10.24
N ALA A 325 -16.00 9.76 10.49
CA ALA A 325 -17.30 9.80 11.18
C ALA A 325 -18.43 10.03 10.15
N LYS A 326 -18.76 8.97 9.42
CA LYS A 326 -20.13 8.68 8.99
C LYS A 326 -20.60 7.41 9.68
#